data_AF-A0A9W5YF59-F1
#
_entry.id   AF-A0A9W5YF59-F1
#
_cell.length_a   1.000
_cell.length_b   1.000
_cell.length_c   1.000
_cell.angle_alpha   90.00
_cell.angle_beta   90.00
_cell.angle_gamma   90.00
#
_symmetry.space_group_name_H-M   'P 1'
#
loop_
_entity.id
_entity.type
_entity.pdbx_description
1 polymer ?
#
loop_
_entity_poly.entity_id
_entity_poly.type
_entity_poly.pdbx_seq_one_letter_code
_entity_poly.pdbx_strand_id
1 'polypeptide(L)' 'MMYLGGQDMVKDVGKPDIKDDFLTLSDRSGLGIEELNDEVLREHINPKRPGLWESTHEWDNQWAHDRIWS' A
#
# COMPACT_ATOMS: atom_id res chain seq x y z
N MET A 1 2.90 7.40 -23.91
CA MET A 1 2.22 7.33 -22.60
C MET A 1 2.36 5.89 -22.13
N MET A 2 3.39 5.59 -21.34
CA MET A 2 3.55 4.25 -20.76
C MET A 2 2.60 4.17 -19.57
N TYR A 3 1.71 3.16 -19.54
CA TYR A 3 0.90 2.89 -18.36
C TYR A 3 1.84 2.38 -17.27
N LEU A 4 2.12 3.22 -16.26
CA LEU A 4 2.69 2.74 -15.00
C LEU A 4 1.61 1.87 -14.35
N GLY A 5 1.79 0.57 -14.40
CA GLY A 5 0.87 -0.39 -13.79
C GLY A 5 1.09 -0.43 -12.29
N GLY A 6 0.12 -0.94 -11.51
CA GLY A 6 0.25 -1.08 -10.05
C GLY A 6 1.49 -1.86 -9.57
N GLN A 7 2.21 -2.55 -10.47
CA GLN A 7 3.50 -3.19 -10.19
C GLN A 7 4.61 -2.20 -9.80
N ASP A 8 4.56 -0.96 -10.27
CA ASP A 8 5.57 0.06 -9.96
C ASP A 8 5.37 0.71 -8.57
N MET A 9 4.25 0.40 -7.90
CA MET A 9 3.90 0.93 -6.57
C MET A 9 4.65 0.25 -5.42
N VAL A 10 5.34 -0.87 -5.66
CA VAL A 10 6.12 -1.62 -4.66
C VAL A 10 7.57 -1.74 -5.11
N LYS A 11 8.52 -1.56 -4.20
CA LYS A 11 9.95 -1.69 -4.47
C LYS A 11 10.46 -3.09 -4.15
N ASP A 12 11.49 -3.50 -4.88
CA ASP A 12 12.18 -4.78 -4.74
C ASP A 12 11.24 -6.01 -4.76
N VAL A 13 10.20 -5.93 -5.56
CA VAL A 13 9.36 -7.09 -5.89
C VAL A 13 9.57 -7.34 -7.37
N GLY A 14 10.07 -8.54 -7.70
CA GLY A 14 10.07 -8.99 -9.09
C GLY A 14 8.65 -8.94 -9.66
N LYS A 15 8.52 -8.97 -10.99
CA LYS A 15 7.19 -9.06 -11.58
C LYS A 15 6.45 -10.29 -11.03
N PRO A 16 5.14 -10.18 -10.75
CA PRO A 16 4.32 -11.32 -10.35
C PRO A 16 4.55 -12.49 -11.30
N ASP A 17 5.00 -13.61 -10.75
CA ASP A 17 5.20 -14.84 -11.49
C ASP A 17 3.86 -15.60 -11.51
N ILE A 18 3.14 -15.44 -12.61
CA ILE A 18 1.86 -16.12 -12.85
C ILE A 18 2.14 -17.29 -13.79
N LYS A 19 1.89 -18.51 -13.30
CA LYS A 19 2.09 -19.73 -14.04
C LYS A 19 0.85 -20.61 -13.94
N ASP A 20 0.33 -21.02 -15.09
CA ASP A 20 -0.85 -21.91 -15.18
C ASP A 20 -2.06 -21.39 -14.37
N ASP A 21 -2.31 -20.08 -14.42
CA ASP A 21 -3.34 -19.36 -13.65
C ASP A 21 -3.14 -19.33 -12.12
N PHE A 22 -1.96 -19.72 -11.64
CA PHE A 22 -1.57 -19.58 -10.23
C PHE A 22 -0.49 -18.51 -10.05
N LEU A 23 -0.59 -17.75 -8.96
CA LEU A 23 0.43 -16.81 -8.54
C LEU A 23 1.44 -17.50 -7.61
N THR A 24 2.72 -17.44 -7.96
CA THR A 24 3.80 -17.89 -7.06
C THR A 24 3.95 -16.90 -5.91
N LEU A 25 3.87 -17.38 -4.68
CA LEU A 25 4.11 -16.59 -3.48
C LEU A 25 5.60 -16.58 -3.13
N SER A 26 6.05 -15.47 -2.52
CA SER A 26 7.41 -15.34 -2.00
C SER A 26 7.50 -15.89 -0.58
N ASP A 27 8.61 -16.54 -0.23
CA ASP A 27 8.92 -16.96 1.15
C ASP A 27 9.42 -15.79 2.04
N ARG A 28 9.50 -14.56 1.50
CA ARG A 28 9.87 -13.37 2.27
C ARG A 28 8.80 -13.04 3.31
N SER A 29 9.24 -12.47 4.44
CA SER A 29 8.35 -12.07 5.53
C SER A 29 7.28 -11.06 5.10
N GLY A 30 6.13 -11.08 5.78
CA GLY A 30 5.04 -10.14 5.55
C GLY A 30 4.32 -10.41 4.24
N LEU A 31 4.05 -9.34 3.46
CA LEU A 31 3.39 -9.44 2.15
C LEU A 31 4.36 -9.76 1.00
N GLY A 32 5.62 -10.07 1.31
CA GLY A 32 6.65 -10.31 0.29
C GLY A 32 7.10 -9.07 -0.48
N ILE A 33 6.85 -7.88 0.06
CA ILE A 33 7.30 -6.58 -0.44
C ILE A 33 8.26 -5.91 0.56
N GLU A 34 9.25 -5.16 0.09
CA GLU A 34 10.17 -4.44 0.97
C GLU A 34 9.63 -3.06 1.37
N GLU A 35 9.19 -2.28 0.38
CA GLU A 35 8.74 -0.91 0.57
C GLU A 35 7.69 -0.52 -0.48
N LEU A 36 6.91 0.50 -0.19
CA LEU A 36 6.08 1.18 -1.18
C LEU A 36 6.90 2.22 -1.94
N ASN A 37 6.56 2.41 -3.21
CA ASN A 37 7.19 3.42 -4.05
C ASN A 37 6.47 4.76 -3.94
N ASP A 38 6.95 5.57 -3.00
CA ASP A 38 6.50 6.92 -2.70
C ASP A 38 6.40 7.86 -3.92
N GLU A 39 7.25 7.71 -4.93
CA GLU A 39 7.22 8.56 -6.13
C GLU A 39 6.00 8.21 -7.00
N VAL A 40 5.83 6.92 -7.30
CA VAL A 40 4.70 6.41 -8.10
C VAL A 40 3.37 6.60 -7.36
N LEU A 41 3.38 6.43 -6.03
CA LEU A 41 2.20 6.71 -5.21
C LEU A 41 1.76 8.16 -5.37
N ARG A 42 2.67 9.15 -5.29
CA ARG A 42 2.32 10.57 -5.45
C ARG A 42 1.67 10.88 -6.80
N GLU A 43 2.10 10.23 -7.87
CA GLU A 43 1.53 10.40 -9.21
C GLU A 43 0.09 9.88 -9.33
N HIS A 44 -0.27 8.87 -8.52
CA HIS A 44 -1.55 8.16 -8.60
C HIS A 44 -2.50 8.44 -7.42
N ILE A 45 -2.16 9.42 -6.58
CA ILE A 45 -2.99 9.82 -5.45
C ILE A 45 -4.35 10.36 -5.92
N ASN A 46 -5.39 10.04 -5.15
CA ASN A 46 -6.72 10.59 -5.40
C ASN A 46 -6.71 12.11 -5.24
N PRO A 47 -7.04 12.89 -6.27
CA PRO A 47 -6.99 14.36 -6.20
C PRO A 47 -7.94 14.96 -5.17
N LYS A 48 -8.97 14.23 -4.73
CA LYS A 48 -9.88 14.67 -3.65
C LYS A 48 -9.30 14.45 -2.24
N ARG A 49 -8.23 13.68 -2.12
CA ARG A 49 -7.55 13.32 -0.86
C ARG A 49 -6.04 13.22 -1.11
N PRO A 50 -5.34 14.36 -1.24
CA PRO A 50 -3.98 14.41 -1.76
C PRO A 50 -2.89 13.98 -0.77
N GLY A 51 -3.24 13.75 0.49
CA GLY A 51 -2.31 13.39 1.55
C GLY A 51 -1.58 12.07 1.28
N LEU A 52 -0.25 12.08 1.40
CA LEU A 52 0.58 10.88 1.44
C LEU A 52 1.28 10.81 2.79
N TRP A 53 1.04 9.74 3.55
CA TRP A 53 1.64 9.53 4.87
C TRP A 53 1.49 10.75 5.80
N GLU A 54 0.29 11.33 5.84
CA GLU A 54 0.01 12.50 6.67
C GLU A 54 0.19 12.18 8.16
N SER A 55 0.54 13.20 8.94
CA SER A 55 0.66 13.04 10.40
C SER A 55 -0.68 12.64 11.00
N THR A 56 -0.65 11.69 11.93
CA THR A 56 -1.82 11.25 12.67
C THR A 56 -1.98 11.96 14.03
N HIS A 57 -1.22 13.02 14.30
CA HIS A 57 -1.23 13.71 15.60
C HIS A 57 -2.61 14.26 16.01
N GLU A 58 -3.48 14.56 15.04
CA GLU A 58 -4.86 14.97 15.32
C GLU A 58 -5.68 13.91 16.08
N TRP A 59 -5.22 12.66 16.07
CA TRP A 59 -5.86 11.52 16.72
C TRP A 59 -5.28 11.20 18.10
N ASP A 60 -4.17 11.82 18.52
CA ASP A 60 -3.44 11.47 19.75
C ASP A 60 -4.29 11.57 21.03
N ASN A 61 -5.24 12.49 21.05
CA ASN A 61 -6.12 12.72 22.21
C ASN A 61 -7.54 12.18 21.98
N GLN A 62 -7.77 11.46 20.88
CA GLN A 62 -9.04 10.83 20.62
C GLN A 62 -9.12 9.51 21.37
N TRP A 63 -10.21 9.35 22.11
CA TRP A 63 -10.50 8.13 22.84
C TRP A 63 -11.74 7.50 22.21
N ALA A 64 -11.61 6.26 21.74
CA ALA A 64 -12.76 5.45 21.39
C ALA A 64 -13.17 4.66 22.63
N HIS A 65 -14.40 4.84 23.11
CA HIS A 65 -14.99 3.83 23.99
C HIS A 65 -15.35 2.64 23.12
N ASP A 66 -14.46 1.64 23.08
CA ASP A 66 -14.76 0.35 22.49
C ASP A 66 -15.82 -0.33 23.36
N ARG A 67 -17.08 -0.02 23.08
CA ARG A 67 -18.22 -0.61 23.76
C ARG A 67 -18.47 -1.95 23.12
N ILE A 68 -18.14 -3.00 23.88
CA ILE A 68 -18.40 -4.39 23.51
C ILE A 68 -19.91 -4.66 23.40
N TRP A 69 -20.78 -3.78 23.95
CA TRP A 69 -22.24 -3.79 23.79
C TRP A 69 -22.84 -2.36 23.82
N SER A 70 -23.79 -2.08 22.92
CA SER A 70 -24.63 -0.86 22.92
C SER A 70 -25.73 -0.90 23.96
#